data_AF-B8JE81-F1
#
_entry.id   AF-B8JE81-F1
#
_cell.length_a   1.000
_cell.length_b   1.000
_cell.length_c   1.000
_cell.angle_alpha   90.00
_cell.angle_beta   90.00
_cell.angle_gamma   90.00
#
_symmetry.space_group_name_H-M   'P 1'
#
loop_
_entity.id
_entity.type
_entity.pdbx_description
1 polymer ?
#
loop_
_entity_poly.entity_id
_entity_poly.type
_entity_poly.pdbx_seq_one_letter_code
_entity_poly.pdbx_strand_id
1 'polypeptide(L)'
;MRITNRTGAAALVAAAAAYLVLALATGHSARAELPADLTPPPADAALDVWKAAAGVVQAAGRAAVLDVRPADAYARYHLPGAESLPGASADDVLARARGRPFTLVYAGKDEVALRLVQEARRADPGARVHYLVDGARAWYLALALPVPLFAEAAPPAGYAEALAAAQAALSAPSPDRVASGVEALQTLARLDFRPDLLKAGGKAKAGGAKKKISGGCG
;
A
#
# COMPACT_ATOMS: atom_id res chain seq x y z
N MET A 1 -53.86 9.77 14.01
CA MET A 1 -53.63 9.75 12.55
C MET A 1 -53.09 8.38 12.15
N ARG A 2 -53.84 7.59 11.37
CA ARG A 2 -53.32 6.32 10.81
C ARG A 2 -52.59 6.65 9.52
N ILE A 3 -51.25 6.55 9.55
CA ILE A 3 -50.44 6.62 8.33
C ILE A 3 -50.80 5.37 7.52
N THR A 4 -51.35 5.56 6.33
CA THR A 4 -51.64 4.44 5.42
C THR A 4 -50.38 4.10 4.64
N ASN A 5 -50.22 2.87 4.19
CA ASN A 5 -49.00 2.43 3.49
C ASN A 5 -48.68 3.29 2.25
N ARG A 6 -49.70 3.88 1.61
CA ARG A 6 -49.52 4.82 0.50
C ARG A 6 -48.92 6.17 0.92
N THR A 7 -49.34 6.72 2.06
CA THR A 7 -48.78 8.00 2.54
C THR A 7 -47.37 7.82 3.10
N GLY A 8 -47.08 6.67 3.73
CA GLY A 8 -45.72 6.31 4.14
C GLY A 8 -44.77 6.12 2.96
N ALA A 9 -45.21 5.39 1.91
CA ALA A 9 -44.40 5.19 0.71
C ALA A 9 -44.13 6.50 -0.05
N ALA A 10 -45.15 7.37 -0.18
CA ALA A 10 -44.99 8.68 -0.81
C ALA A 10 -43.99 9.56 -0.04
N ALA A 11 -44.04 9.54 1.30
CA ALA A 11 -43.09 10.28 2.13
C ALA A 11 -41.65 9.77 1.97
N LEU A 12 -41.44 8.45 1.89
CA LEU A 12 -40.12 7.86 1.67
C LEU A 12 -39.53 8.22 0.31
N VAL A 13 -40.33 8.15 -0.76
CA VAL A 13 -39.89 8.53 -2.11
C VAL A 13 -39.54 10.02 -2.17
N ALA A 14 -40.35 10.87 -1.54
CA ALA A 14 -40.07 12.30 -1.46
C ALA A 14 -38.80 12.59 -0.65
N ALA A 15 -38.56 11.88 0.46
CA ALA A 15 -37.35 12.02 1.25
C ALA A 15 -36.10 11.55 0.48
N ALA A 16 -36.19 10.44 -0.25
CA ALA A 16 -35.09 9.94 -1.09
C ALA A 16 -34.77 10.89 -2.25
N ALA A 17 -35.79 11.43 -2.92
CA ALA A 17 -35.62 12.42 -3.98
C ALA A 17 -35.02 13.73 -3.43
N ALA A 18 -35.50 14.20 -2.28
CA ALA A 18 -34.95 15.38 -1.62
C ALA A 18 -33.49 15.18 -1.21
N TYR A 19 -33.15 13.99 -0.68
CA TYR A 19 -31.77 13.63 -0.36
C TYR A 19 -30.88 13.63 -1.62
N LEU A 20 -31.35 13.05 -2.73
CA LEU A 20 -30.61 13.02 -4.00
C LEU A 20 -30.35 14.45 -4.52
N VAL A 21 -31.38 15.30 -4.53
CA VAL A 21 -31.26 16.70 -4.95
C VAL A 21 -30.32 17.48 -4.03
N LEU A 22 -30.42 17.28 -2.72
CA LEU A 22 -29.55 17.93 -1.74
C LEU A 22 -28.10 17.45 -1.90
N ALA A 23 -27.87 16.16 -2.13
CA ALA A 23 -26.54 15.60 -2.39
C ALA A 23 -25.92 16.20 -3.66
N LEU A 24 -26.70 16.37 -4.73
CA LEU A 24 -26.24 17.00 -5.97
C LEU A 24 -25.96 18.51 -5.78
N ALA A 25 -26.85 19.24 -5.10
CA ALA A 25 -26.76 20.69 -4.92
C ALA A 25 -25.66 21.12 -3.92
N THR A 26 -25.39 20.31 -2.90
CA THR A 26 -24.33 20.58 -1.91
C THR A 26 -22.96 20.03 -2.33
N GLY A 27 -22.85 19.41 -3.50
CA GLY A 27 -21.62 18.76 -3.95
C GLY A 27 -21.24 17.53 -3.13
N HIS A 28 -22.21 16.92 -2.43
CA HIS A 28 -22.09 15.60 -1.81
C HIS A 28 -22.16 14.45 -2.83
N SER A 29 -22.12 14.77 -4.12
CA SER A 29 -21.51 13.89 -5.11
C SER A 29 -20.23 13.36 -4.49
N ALA A 30 -20.12 12.03 -4.31
CA ALA A 30 -18.85 11.40 -4.05
C ALA A 30 -17.86 12.06 -5.01
N ARG A 31 -17.01 12.96 -4.51
CA ARG A 31 -15.93 13.50 -5.33
C ARG A 31 -15.18 12.24 -5.67
N ALA A 32 -15.34 11.80 -6.91
CA ALA A 32 -14.47 10.81 -7.51
C ALA A 32 -13.11 11.51 -7.57
N GLU A 33 -12.46 11.60 -6.42
CA GLU A 33 -11.02 11.75 -6.36
C GLU A 33 -10.52 10.62 -7.25
N LEU A 34 -9.85 11.02 -8.33
CA LEU A 34 -9.28 10.07 -9.27
C LEU A 34 -8.48 9.06 -8.45
N PRO A 35 -8.75 7.75 -8.61
CA PRO A 35 -8.04 6.75 -7.84
C PRO A 35 -6.54 6.95 -8.05
N ALA A 36 -5.75 6.75 -6.99
CA ALA A 36 -4.32 6.97 -7.06
C ALA A 36 -3.72 6.18 -8.23
N ASP A 37 -2.94 6.84 -9.09
CA ASP A 37 -2.21 6.14 -10.14
C ASP A 37 -1.04 5.39 -9.50
N LEU A 38 -1.20 4.06 -9.40
CA LEU A 38 -0.20 3.16 -8.84
C LEU A 38 0.63 2.47 -9.93
N THR A 39 0.46 2.86 -11.20
CA THR A 39 1.22 2.29 -12.31
C THR A 39 2.71 2.59 -12.12
N PRO A 40 3.58 1.57 -12.01
CA PRO A 40 5.02 1.81 -11.86
C PRO A 40 5.59 2.46 -13.13
N PRO A 41 6.14 3.68 -13.05
CA PRO A 41 6.72 4.33 -14.23
C PRO A 41 7.94 3.53 -14.71
N PRO A 42 8.14 3.30 -16.02
CA PRO A 42 9.29 2.55 -16.52
C PRO A 42 10.63 3.22 -16.19
N ALA A 43 10.63 4.54 -16.03
CA ALA A 43 11.82 5.32 -15.71
C ALA A 43 12.22 5.19 -14.23
N ASP A 44 11.26 5.00 -13.33
CA ASP A 44 11.48 5.06 -11.89
C ASP A 44 12.18 3.79 -11.41
N ALA A 45 13.41 3.93 -10.89
CA ALA A 45 14.10 2.82 -10.25
C ALA A 45 13.50 2.49 -8.87
N ALA A 46 13.04 3.52 -8.15
CA ALA A 46 12.55 3.42 -6.79
C ALA A 46 11.03 3.40 -6.77
N LEU A 47 10.44 2.44 -6.06
CA LEU A 47 9.00 2.36 -5.86
C LEU A 47 8.67 2.37 -4.36
N ASP A 48 7.67 3.17 -3.99
CA ASP A 48 7.01 3.01 -2.70
C ASP A 48 6.22 1.68 -2.64
N VAL A 49 5.76 1.34 -1.46
CA VAL A 49 5.05 0.07 -1.21
C VAL A 49 3.79 -0.09 -2.05
N TRP A 50 3.06 0.98 -2.34
CA TRP A 50 1.78 0.91 -3.06
C TRP A 50 2.02 0.65 -4.55
N LYS A 51 2.94 1.38 -5.17
CA LYS A 51 3.35 1.14 -6.56
C LYS A 51 4.00 -0.22 -6.73
N ALA A 52 4.87 -0.62 -5.79
CA ALA A 52 5.50 -1.94 -5.82
C ALA A 52 4.46 -3.07 -5.74
N ALA A 53 3.52 -2.99 -4.79
CA ALA A 53 2.45 -3.98 -4.67
C ALA A 53 1.55 -4.01 -5.90
N ALA A 54 1.19 -2.85 -6.46
CA ALA A 54 0.40 -2.76 -7.68
C ALA A 54 1.13 -3.41 -8.87
N GLY A 55 2.43 -3.16 -9.03
CA GLY A 55 3.25 -3.82 -10.06
C GLY A 55 3.29 -5.35 -9.92
N VAL A 56 3.40 -5.86 -8.69
CA VAL A 56 3.34 -7.31 -8.41
C VAL A 56 1.97 -7.88 -8.78
N VAL A 57 0.88 -7.22 -8.39
CA VAL A 57 -0.50 -7.65 -8.71
C VAL A 57 -0.75 -7.62 -10.21
N GLN A 58 -0.39 -6.53 -10.90
CA GLN A 58 -0.57 -6.36 -12.34
C GLN A 58 0.19 -7.40 -13.16
N ALA A 59 1.33 -7.87 -12.66
CA ALA A 59 2.08 -8.95 -13.31
C ALA A 59 1.38 -10.32 -13.23
N ALA A 60 0.30 -10.45 -12.46
CA ALA A 60 -0.56 -11.64 -12.40
C ALA A 60 0.22 -12.96 -12.22
N GLY A 61 1.16 -12.97 -11.27
CA GLY A 61 2.01 -14.15 -10.97
C GLY A 61 3.27 -14.27 -11.82
N ARG A 62 3.48 -13.35 -12.76
CA ARG A 62 4.70 -13.28 -13.58
C ARG A 62 5.75 -12.29 -13.05
N ALA A 63 5.52 -11.64 -11.91
CA ALA A 63 6.52 -10.78 -11.29
C ALA A 63 7.71 -11.63 -10.81
N ALA A 64 8.94 -11.11 -10.93
CA ALA A 64 10.06 -11.58 -10.10
C ALA A 64 10.15 -10.68 -8.87
N VAL A 65 10.11 -11.26 -7.68
CA VAL A 65 10.30 -10.54 -6.42
C VAL A 65 11.56 -11.10 -5.78
N LEU A 66 12.58 -10.27 -5.61
CA LEU A 66 13.93 -10.69 -5.27
C LEU A 66 14.35 -10.07 -3.93
N ASP A 67 14.59 -10.92 -2.94
CA ASP A 67 15.15 -10.51 -1.65
C ASP A 67 16.66 -10.73 -1.64
N VAL A 68 17.42 -9.64 -1.65
CA VAL A 68 18.89 -9.71 -1.63
C VAL A 68 19.48 -9.55 -0.23
N ARG A 69 18.64 -9.58 0.81
CA ARG A 69 19.08 -9.58 2.20
C ARG A 69 19.75 -10.91 2.57
N PRO A 70 20.51 -10.95 3.68
CA PRO A 70 20.98 -12.20 4.26
C PRO A 70 19.85 -13.23 4.44
N ALA A 71 20.18 -14.51 4.24
CA ALA A 71 19.21 -15.61 4.25
C ALA A 71 18.45 -15.73 5.59
N ASP A 72 19.08 -15.38 6.73
CA ASP A 72 18.43 -15.35 8.04
C ASP A 72 17.33 -14.26 8.12
N ALA A 73 17.54 -13.12 7.46
CA ALA A 73 16.55 -12.06 7.39
C ALA A 73 15.35 -12.47 6.52
N TYR A 74 15.60 -13.12 5.38
CA TYR A 74 14.56 -13.71 4.53
C TYR A 74 13.75 -14.76 5.29
N ALA A 75 14.41 -15.67 6.01
CA ALA A 75 13.77 -16.74 6.76
C ALA A 75 12.83 -16.23 7.87
N ARG A 76 13.16 -15.11 8.51
CA ARG A 76 12.29 -14.46 9.52
C ARG A 76 11.03 -13.88 8.90
N TYR A 77 11.18 -13.18 7.78
CA TYR A 77 10.07 -12.52 7.08
C TYR A 77 10.51 -12.10 5.68
N HIS A 78 9.69 -12.36 4.68
CA HIS A 78 9.90 -11.95 3.29
C HIS A 78 8.56 -11.62 2.63
N LEU A 79 8.62 -10.90 1.51
CA LEU A 79 7.44 -10.61 0.70
C LEU A 79 6.83 -11.90 0.12
N PRO A 80 5.50 -12.00 -0.02
CA PRO A 80 4.86 -13.15 -0.66
C PRO A 80 5.46 -13.42 -2.06
N GLY A 81 5.83 -14.67 -2.31
CA GLY A 81 6.41 -15.09 -3.59
C GLY A 81 7.84 -14.59 -3.87
N ALA A 82 8.52 -13.98 -2.89
CA ALA A 82 9.90 -13.56 -3.04
C ALA A 82 10.86 -14.76 -3.16
N GLU A 83 11.91 -14.61 -3.97
CA GLU A 83 13.05 -15.53 -4.05
C GLU A 83 14.21 -14.95 -3.23
N SER A 84 14.86 -15.78 -2.40
CA SER A 84 16.05 -15.39 -1.64
C SER A 84 17.30 -15.45 -2.51
N LEU A 85 17.98 -14.31 -2.64
CA LEU A 85 19.19 -14.14 -3.45
C LEU A 85 20.27 -13.33 -2.69
N PRO A 86 20.74 -13.82 -1.53
CA PRO A 86 21.74 -13.12 -0.73
C PRO A 86 23.03 -12.93 -1.52
N GLY A 87 23.51 -11.68 -1.60
CA GLY A 87 24.75 -11.37 -2.32
C GLY A 87 24.64 -11.38 -3.85
N ALA A 88 23.43 -11.34 -4.40
CA ALA A 88 23.21 -11.27 -5.84
C ALA A 88 23.94 -10.12 -6.54
N SER A 89 24.39 -10.42 -7.75
CA SER A 89 24.90 -9.47 -8.74
C SER A 89 23.80 -8.94 -9.65
N ALA A 90 24.11 -7.93 -10.45
CA ALA A 90 23.18 -7.40 -11.45
C ALA A 90 22.80 -8.46 -12.50
N ASP A 91 23.72 -9.36 -12.85
CA ASP A 91 23.48 -10.46 -13.78
C ASP A 91 22.48 -11.48 -13.20
N ASP A 92 22.55 -11.76 -11.90
CA ASP A 92 21.57 -12.62 -11.22
C ASP A 92 20.17 -12.00 -11.27
N VAL A 93 20.06 -10.69 -11.03
CA VAL A 93 18.79 -9.95 -11.14
C VAL A 93 18.25 -10.02 -12.57
N LEU A 94 19.09 -9.76 -13.57
CA LEU A 94 18.69 -9.81 -14.97
C LEU A 94 18.27 -11.22 -15.39
N ALA A 95 18.96 -12.26 -14.92
CA ALA A 95 18.61 -13.64 -15.21
C ALA A 95 17.18 -13.97 -14.73
N ARG A 96 16.75 -13.43 -13.60
CA ARG A 96 15.37 -13.59 -13.09
C ARG A 96 14.37 -12.64 -13.75
N ALA A 97 14.81 -11.48 -14.21
CA ALA A 97 13.98 -10.49 -14.89
C ALA A 97 13.59 -10.88 -16.32
N ARG A 98 14.42 -11.68 -17.00
CA ARG A 98 14.20 -12.09 -18.41
C ARG A 98 12.80 -12.69 -18.63
N GLY A 99 12.07 -12.13 -19.59
CA GLY A 99 10.72 -12.57 -19.97
C GLY A 99 9.61 -12.22 -18.98
N ARG A 100 9.94 -11.53 -17.88
CA ARG A 100 8.98 -11.09 -16.87
C ARG A 100 8.58 -9.62 -17.11
N PRO A 101 7.29 -9.28 -16.99
CA PRO A 101 6.82 -7.92 -17.21
C PRO A 101 7.21 -6.96 -16.07
N PHE A 102 7.60 -7.48 -14.90
CA PHE A 102 7.92 -6.70 -13.71
C PHE A 102 8.90 -7.45 -12.82
N THR A 103 9.94 -6.76 -12.35
CA THR A 103 10.91 -7.27 -11.38
C THR A 103 11.09 -6.28 -10.25
N LEU A 104 10.88 -6.73 -9.02
CA LEU A 104 11.05 -5.97 -7.80
C LEU A 104 12.21 -6.54 -6.98
N VAL A 105 13.18 -5.70 -6.68
CA VAL A 105 14.32 -6.01 -5.81
C VAL A 105 14.13 -5.32 -4.47
N TYR A 106 14.50 -5.97 -3.37
CA TYR A 106 14.60 -5.28 -2.09
C TYR A 106 15.76 -5.80 -1.26
N ALA A 107 16.36 -4.89 -0.49
CA ALA A 107 17.53 -5.15 0.31
C ALA A 107 17.32 -4.64 1.75
N GLY A 108 18.32 -4.83 2.61
CA GLY A 108 18.29 -4.31 3.97
C GLY A 108 18.57 -2.80 4.04
N LYS A 109 19.13 -2.24 2.96
CA LYS A 109 19.43 -0.82 2.78
C LYS A 109 19.13 -0.45 1.33
N ASP A 110 18.50 0.70 1.13
CA ASP A 110 18.05 1.13 -0.20
C ASP A 110 19.22 1.38 -1.15
N GLU A 111 20.38 1.80 -0.65
CA GLU A 111 21.57 2.03 -1.49
C GLU A 111 22.07 0.75 -2.16
N VAL A 112 21.94 -0.39 -1.48
CA VAL A 112 22.32 -1.70 -2.03
C VAL A 112 21.37 -2.09 -3.16
N ALA A 113 20.07 -1.93 -2.95
CA ALA A 113 19.07 -2.24 -3.96
C ALA A 113 19.16 -1.28 -5.15
N LEU A 114 19.33 0.01 -4.90
CA LEU A 114 19.51 1.05 -5.92
C LEU A 114 20.70 0.75 -6.82
N ARG A 115 21.86 0.43 -6.24
CA ARG A 115 23.06 0.08 -7.01
C ARG A 115 22.79 -1.11 -7.94
N LEU A 116 22.20 -2.17 -7.38
CA LEU A 116 21.92 -3.40 -8.13
C LEU A 116 20.95 -3.17 -9.30
N VAL A 117 19.87 -2.41 -9.06
CA VAL A 117 18.89 -2.06 -10.08
C VAL A 117 19.49 -1.14 -11.14
N GLN A 118 20.33 -0.18 -10.76
CA GLN A 118 21.01 0.70 -11.73
C GLN A 118 21.97 -0.08 -12.62
N GLU A 119 22.76 -1.00 -12.06
CA GLU A 119 23.67 -1.87 -12.82
C GLU A 119 22.88 -2.77 -13.78
N ALA A 120 21.81 -3.41 -13.31
CA ALA A 120 20.94 -4.24 -14.14
C ALA A 120 20.33 -3.44 -15.31
N ARG A 121 19.78 -2.25 -15.04
CA ARG A 121 19.18 -1.38 -16.08
C ARG A 121 20.19 -0.77 -17.03
N ARG A 122 21.45 -0.62 -16.61
CA ARG A 122 22.54 -0.21 -17.52
C ARG A 122 22.92 -1.34 -18.48
N ALA A 123 22.97 -2.58 -17.98
CA ALA A 123 23.26 -3.75 -18.79
C ALA A 123 22.10 -4.13 -19.72
N ASP A 124 20.85 -3.92 -19.30
CA ASP A 124 19.66 -4.06 -20.13
C ASP A 124 18.66 -2.91 -19.89
N PRO A 125 18.69 -1.85 -20.72
CA PRO A 125 17.76 -0.72 -20.61
C PRO A 125 16.29 -1.08 -20.81
N GLY A 126 15.99 -2.24 -21.41
CA GLY A 126 14.63 -2.75 -21.59
C GLY A 126 14.08 -3.48 -20.36
N ALA A 127 14.95 -3.86 -19.41
CA ALA A 127 14.55 -4.61 -18.24
C ALA A 127 13.70 -3.76 -17.28
N ARG A 128 12.52 -4.28 -16.93
CA ARG A 128 11.57 -3.64 -15.99
C ARG A 128 11.94 -3.98 -14.55
N VAL A 129 13.10 -3.49 -14.13
CA VAL A 129 13.66 -3.73 -12.79
C VAL A 129 13.51 -2.49 -11.93
N HIS A 130 12.93 -2.69 -10.75
CA HIS A 130 12.66 -1.65 -9.77
C HIS A 130 13.14 -2.13 -8.39
N TYR A 131 13.37 -1.21 -7.45
CA TYR A 131 13.57 -1.56 -6.05
C TYR A 131 12.48 -0.99 -5.15
N LEU A 132 12.20 -1.71 -4.06
CA LEU A 132 11.28 -1.29 -3.01
C LEU A 132 12.02 -0.39 -2.00
N VAL A 133 11.58 0.86 -1.91
CA VAL A 133 12.03 1.81 -0.89
C VAL A 133 11.68 1.27 0.51
N ASP A 134 12.61 1.41 1.46
CA ASP A 134 12.50 0.88 2.83
C ASP A 134 12.33 -0.65 2.93
N GLY A 135 12.50 -1.35 1.79
CA GLY A 135 12.50 -2.80 1.66
C GLY A 135 11.35 -3.54 2.35
N ALA A 136 11.66 -4.71 2.90
CA ALA A 136 10.66 -5.58 3.54
C ALA A 136 9.92 -4.91 4.71
N ARG A 137 10.54 -3.92 5.37
CA ARG A 137 9.93 -3.20 6.49
C ARG A 137 8.73 -2.38 6.01
N ALA A 138 8.87 -1.61 4.93
CA ALA A 138 7.75 -0.84 4.40
C ALA A 138 6.59 -1.73 3.97
N TRP A 139 6.88 -2.86 3.34
CA TRP A 139 5.85 -3.85 3.01
C TRP A 139 5.15 -4.38 4.25
N TYR A 140 5.91 -4.79 5.26
CA TYR A 140 5.37 -5.36 6.49
C TYR A 140 4.42 -4.38 7.19
N LEU A 141 4.84 -3.12 7.31
CA LEU A 141 4.09 -2.07 7.98
C LEU A 141 2.81 -1.67 7.25
N ALA A 142 2.80 -1.75 5.92
CA ALA A 142 1.65 -1.32 5.12
C ALA A 142 0.65 -2.44 4.84
N LEU A 143 1.12 -3.67 4.65
CA LEU A 143 0.33 -4.76 4.07
C LEU A 143 0.27 -6.03 4.92
N ALA A 144 1.14 -6.21 5.91
CA ALA A 144 1.20 -7.45 6.69
C ALA A 144 0.75 -7.28 8.15
N LEU A 145 0.95 -6.10 8.73
CA LEU A 145 0.48 -5.81 10.08
C LEU A 145 -0.99 -5.39 10.09
N PRO A 146 -1.86 -6.07 10.85
CA PRO A 146 -3.19 -5.57 11.09
C PRO A 146 -3.08 -4.31 11.96
N VAL A 147 -3.61 -3.19 11.45
CA VAL A 147 -3.41 -1.87 12.04
C VAL A 147 -4.09 -1.64 13.42
N PRO A 148 -5.05 -2.43 13.97
CA PRO A 148 -5.46 -2.15 15.36
C PRO A 148 -4.37 -2.45 16.41
N LEU A 149 -3.29 -3.18 16.08
CA LEU A 149 -2.23 -3.46 17.06
C LEU A 149 -1.31 -2.26 17.32
N PHE A 150 -1.27 -1.28 16.41
CA PHE A 150 -0.30 -0.17 16.48
C PHE A 150 -0.90 1.20 16.19
N ALA A 151 -2.22 1.30 16.04
CA ALA A 151 -2.94 2.56 15.93
C ALA A 151 -3.95 2.67 17.08
N GLU A 152 -3.94 3.83 17.76
CA GLU A 152 -4.91 4.22 18.79
C GLU A 152 -6.29 4.46 18.16
N ALA A 153 -6.34 4.82 16.88
CA ALA A 153 -7.57 5.00 16.13
C ALA A 153 -8.04 3.69 15.48
N ALA A 154 -9.36 3.49 15.42
CA ALA A 154 -9.95 2.41 14.64
C ALA A 154 -9.67 2.62 13.13
N PRO A 155 -9.52 1.53 12.34
CA PRO A 155 -9.38 1.63 10.90
C PRO A 155 -10.60 2.31 10.26
N PRO A 156 -10.39 3.17 9.23
CA PRO A 156 -11.49 3.72 8.44
C PRO A 156 -12.36 2.64 7.81
N ALA A 157 -13.62 2.96 7.53
CA ALA A 157 -14.53 2.05 6.82
C ALA A 157 -13.93 1.62 5.47
N GLY A 158 -14.05 0.32 5.15
CA GLY A 158 -13.51 -0.26 3.92
C GLY A 158 -12.02 -0.65 3.99
N TYR A 159 -11.29 -0.27 5.05
CA TYR A 159 -9.87 -0.59 5.18
C TYR A 159 -9.63 -2.10 5.28
N ALA A 160 -10.39 -2.81 6.13
CA ALA A 160 -10.19 -4.23 6.37
C ALA A 160 -10.50 -5.07 5.13
N GLU A 161 -11.57 -4.73 4.42
CA GLU A 161 -11.98 -5.36 3.17
C GLU A 161 -10.94 -5.12 2.06
N ALA A 162 -10.45 -3.88 1.93
CA ALA A 162 -9.41 -3.55 0.97
C ALA A 162 -8.09 -4.26 1.30
N LEU A 163 -7.69 -4.33 2.58
CA LEU A 163 -6.49 -5.04 3.00
C LEU A 163 -6.59 -6.54 2.68
N ALA A 164 -7.71 -7.17 2.99
CA ALA A 164 -7.95 -8.58 2.69
C ALA A 164 -7.92 -8.86 1.18
N ALA A 165 -8.56 -8.01 0.37
CA ALA A 165 -8.56 -8.15 -1.09
C ALA A 165 -7.15 -7.98 -1.70
N ALA A 166 -6.40 -6.99 -1.23
CA ALA A 166 -5.01 -6.78 -1.66
C ALA A 166 -4.11 -7.97 -1.28
N GLN A 167 -4.20 -8.45 -0.04
CA GLN A 167 -3.46 -9.63 0.42
C GLN A 167 -3.80 -10.90 -0.36
N ALA A 168 -5.08 -11.09 -0.70
CA ALA A 168 -5.51 -12.23 -1.51
C ALA A 168 -4.94 -12.18 -2.94
N ALA A 169 -4.90 -11.00 -3.56
CA ALA A 169 -4.31 -10.81 -4.88
C ALA A 169 -2.78 -11.02 -4.87
N LEU A 170 -2.10 -10.60 -3.81
CA LEU A 170 -0.66 -10.76 -3.64
C LEU A 170 -0.24 -12.21 -3.33
N SER A 171 -1.00 -12.90 -2.49
CA SER A 171 -0.65 -14.26 -2.02
C SER A 171 -1.04 -15.35 -3.02
N ALA A 172 -2.07 -15.11 -3.83
CA ALA A 172 -2.51 -16.02 -4.88
C ALA A 172 -2.80 -15.21 -6.16
N PRO A 173 -1.74 -14.85 -6.90
CA PRO A 173 -1.86 -14.01 -8.10
C PRO A 173 -2.61 -14.73 -9.23
N SER A 174 -3.57 -14.04 -9.84
CA SER A 174 -4.24 -14.49 -11.05
C SER A 174 -4.74 -13.30 -11.88
N PRO A 175 -4.91 -13.47 -13.21
CA PRO A 175 -5.47 -12.41 -14.06
C PRO A 175 -6.83 -11.88 -13.57
N ASP A 176 -7.70 -12.78 -13.07
CA ASP A 176 -9.04 -12.43 -12.59
C ASP A 176 -9.05 -11.55 -11.33
N ARG A 177 -7.93 -11.51 -10.59
CA ARG A 177 -7.78 -10.74 -9.36
C ARG A 177 -7.04 -9.43 -9.55
N VAL A 178 -6.56 -9.14 -10.76
CA VAL A 178 -5.77 -7.92 -11.02
C VAL A 178 -6.59 -6.67 -10.76
N ALA A 179 -7.79 -6.59 -11.34
CA ALA A 179 -8.63 -5.39 -11.23
C ALA A 179 -9.01 -5.09 -9.76
N SER A 180 -9.57 -6.08 -9.07
CA SER A 180 -9.99 -5.94 -7.67
C SER A 180 -8.80 -5.73 -6.72
N GLY A 181 -7.66 -6.38 -6.98
CA GLY A 181 -6.44 -6.19 -6.20
C GLY A 181 -5.86 -4.78 -6.36
N VAL A 182 -5.83 -4.24 -7.58
CA VAL A 182 -5.37 -2.86 -7.82
C VAL A 182 -6.31 -1.84 -7.19
N GLU A 183 -7.63 -2.00 -7.34
CA GLU A 183 -8.63 -1.13 -6.72
C GLU A 183 -8.51 -1.12 -5.17
N ALA A 184 -8.27 -2.29 -4.59
CA ALA A 184 -8.03 -2.43 -3.16
C ALA A 184 -6.76 -1.68 -2.73
N LEU A 185 -5.65 -1.81 -3.47
CA LEU A 185 -4.43 -1.07 -3.20
C LEU A 185 -4.60 0.45 -3.34
N GLN A 186 -5.36 0.91 -4.34
CA GLN A 186 -5.71 2.33 -4.50
C GLN A 186 -6.52 2.84 -3.32
N THR A 187 -7.46 2.04 -2.83
CA THR A 187 -8.25 2.35 -1.63
C THR A 187 -7.36 2.48 -0.41
N LEU A 188 -6.45 1.53 -0.17
CA LEU A 188 -5.52 1.57 0.96
C LEU A 188 -4.58 2.78 0.87
N ALA A 189 -4.03 3.06 -0.31
CA ALA A 189 -3.16 4.22 -0.53
C ALA A 189 -3.88 5.55 -0.25
N ARG A 190 -5.16 5.66 -0.63
CA ARG A 190 -6.00 6.84 -0.36
C ARG A 190 -6.33 6.98 1.13
N LEU A 191 -6.64 5.89 1.80
CA LEU A 191 -6.96 5.91 3.23
C LEU A 191 -5.75 6.29 4.08
N ASP A 192 -4.54 6.02 3.59
CA ASP A 192 -3.24 6.30 4.23
C ASP A 192 -3.21 5.93 5.72
N PHE A 193 -3.92 4.86 6.06
CA PHE A 193 -4.08 4.45 7.44
C PHE A 193 -2.86 3.66 7.88
N ARG A 194 -2.09 4.24 8.80
CA ARG A 194 -0.81 3.70 9.28
C ARG A 194 -0.77 3.62 10.81
N PRO A 195 0.01 2.66 11.36
CA PRO A 195 0.44 2.65 12.75
C PRO A 195 0.89 4.03 13.25
N ASP A 196 0.52 4.41 14.48
CA ASP A 196 0.89 5.70 15.06
C ASP A 196 2.39 5.84 15.31
N LEU A 197 3.08 4.71 15.53
CA LEU A 197 4.54 4.64 15.61
C LEU A 197 5.24 5.15 14.34
N LEU A 198 4.55 5.17 13.18
CA LEU A 198 5.07 5.70 11.92
C LEU A 198 4.71 7.18 11.68
N LYS A 199 3.71 7.71 12.39
CA LYS A 199 3.32 9.13 12.32
C LYS A 199 4.31 10.04 13.05
N ALA A 200 5.04 9.49 14.04
CA ALA A 200 5.99 10.23 14.87
C ALA A 200 7.22 10.81 14.13
N GLY A 201 7.42 10.48 12.85
CA GLY A 201 8.41 11.15 11.98
C GLY A 201 7.98 12.54 11.50
N GLY A 202 6.69 12.87 11.58
CA GLY A 202 6.21 14.24 11.42
C GLY A 202 6.49 15.03 12.69
N LYS A 203 7.28 16.12 12.59
CA LYS A 203 7.65 17.01 13.71
C LYS A 203 6.59 17.02 14.80
N ALA A 204 6.95 16.53 15.99
CA ALA A 204 6.12 16.66 17.17
C ALA A 204 5.59 18.10 17.24
N LYS A 205 4.27 18.28 17.16
CA LYS A 205 3.68 19.56 17.52
C LYS A 205 4.10 19.80 18.97
N ALA A 206 4.87 20.84 19.20
CA ALA A 206 5.28 21.28 20.52
C ALA A 206 4.02 21.70 21.32
N GLY A 207 3.32 20.72 21.85
CA GLY A 207 2.26 20.89 22.84
C GLY A 207 2.91 21.22 24.16
N GLY A 208 3.16 22.51 24.39
CA GLY A 208 3.64 23.02 25.66
C GLY A 208 2.66 22.70 26.78
N ALA A 209 2.88 21.61 27.49
CA ALA A 209 2.35 21.40 28.83
C ALA A 209 3.52 21.32 29.80
N LYS A 210 4.01 22.49 30.24
CA LYS A 210 4.92 22.59 31.39
C LYS A 210 4.16 22.13 32.63
N LYS A 211 4.27 20.85 32.98
CA LYS A 211 3.91 20.37 34.31
C LYS A 211 5.04 20.81 35.25
N LYS A 212 4.81 21.89 36.00
CA LYS A 212 5.71 22.32 37.09
C LYS A 212 5.75 21.19 38.13
N ILE A 213 6.90 20.56 38.28
CA ILE A 213 7.20 19.70 39.42
C ILE A 213 7.77 20.64 40.48
N SER A 214 6.93 21.07 41.44
CA SER A 214 7.42 21.73 42.66
C SER A 214 7.79 20.65 43.67
N GLY A 215 9.02 20.16 43.61
CA GLY A 215 9.65 19.45 44.71
C GLY A 215 10.28 20.47 45.65
N GLY A 216 9.60 20.77 46.76
CA GLY A 216 10.19 21.49 47.89
C GLY A 216 10.89 20.48 48.79
N CYS A 217 12.21 20.62 48.92
CA CYS A 217 12.96 20.13 50.07
C CYS A 217 12.96 21.23 51.14
N GLY A 218 12.56 20.89 52.35
CA GLY A 218 12.53 21.75 53.53
C GLY A 218 11.87 21.01 54.67
#